data_AF-A0A6C0KY04-F1
#
_entry.id   AF-A0A6C0KY04-F1
#
_cell.length_a   1.000
_cell.length_b   1.000
_cell.length_c   1.000
_cell.angle_alpha   90.00
_cell.angle_beta   90.00
_cell.angle_gamma   90.00
#
_symmetry.space_group_name_H-M   'P 1'
#
loop_
_entity.id
_entity.type
_entity.pdbx_description
1 polymer ?
#
loop_
_entity_poly.entity_id
_entity_poly.type
_entity_poly.pdbx_seq_one_letter_code
_entity_poly.pdbx_strand_id
1 'polypeptide(L)'
;MKNILRFNLLMLQIVIFSVLYLFLDDSHFSGINTLEEMIRTELIQRKIDPIIEKEVAENFENSENQKKEIEKTAEKITKNLEKTEVIESLTKPSLFDKFFKRLYFSFVTGTTLGYGDIFPNSTICKTITIIQLVTTILLLIA
;
A
#
# COMPACT_ATOMS: atom_id res chain seq x y z
N MET A 1 26.68 28.10 -6.01
CA MET A 1 26.54 26.93 -6.90
C MET A 1 26.71 25.59 -6.18
N LYS A 2 27.73 25.36 -5.33
CA LYS A 2 27.91 24.05 -4.66
C LYS A 2 26.71 23.62 -3.78
N ASN A 3 26.11 24.55 -3.03
CA ASN A 3 24.96 24.21 -2.18
C ASN A 3 23.70 23.81 -2.97
N ILE A 4 23.43 24.50 -4.08
CA ILE A 4 22.30 24.14 -4.97
C ILE A 4 22.54 22.78 -5.63
N LEU A 5 23.80 22.48 -5.99
CA LEU A 5 24.18 21.18 -6.53
C LEU A 5 23.97 20.06 -5.51
N ARG A 6 24.39 20.24 -4.25
CA ARG A 6 24.18 19.27 -3.17
C ARG A 6 22.69 19.00 -2.93
N PHE A 7 21.88 20.05 -2.88
CA PHE A 7 20.44 19.93 -2.77
C PHE A 7 19.84 19.12 -3.92
N ASN A 8 20.25 19.42 -5.16
CA ASN A 8 19.80 18.67 -6.34
C ASN A 8 20.23 17.20 -6.29
N LEU A 9 21.45 16.90 -5.80
CA LEU A 9 21.93 15.53 -5.62
C LEU A 9 21.14 14.77 -4.56
N LEU A 10 20.78 15.41 -3.44
CA LEU A 10 19.91 14.81 -2.42
C LEU A 10 18.53 14.47 -2.98
N MET A 11 17.92 15.39 -3.73
CA MET A 11 16.63 15.16 -4.39
C MET A 11 16.71 14.03 -5.41
N LEU A 12 17.79 13.98 -6.20
CA LEU A 12 18.03 12.90 -7.15
C LEU A 12 18.19 11.55 -6.44
N GLN A 13 18.93 11.49 -5.33
CA GLN A 13 19.08 10.28 -4.55
C GLN A 13 17.71 9.78 -4.04
N ILE A 14 16.83 10.68 -3.56
CA ILE A 14 15.51 10.30 -3.03
C ILE A 14 14.68 9.62 -4.12
N VAL A 15 14.73 10.15 -5.34
CA VAL A 15 14.06 9.57 -6.51
C VAL A 15 14.68 8.23 -6.91
N ILE A 16 16.01 8.10 -6.87
CA ILE A 16 16.69 6.83 -7.17
C ILE A 16 16.28 5.75 -6.15
N PHE A 17 16.33 6.07 -4.86
CA PHE A 17 15.95 5.13 -3.82
C PHE A 17 14.46 4.81 -3.82
N SER A 18 13.57 5.75 -4.20
CA SER A 18 12.15 5.44 -4.34
C SER A 18 11.89 4.41 -5.44
N VAL A 19 12.61 4.51 -6.56
CA VAL A 19 12.57 3.51 -7.64
C VAL A 19 13.16 2.18 -7.17
N LEU A 20 14.27 2.18 -6.43
CA LEU A 20 14.83 0.95 -5.84
C LEU A 20 13.83 0.27 -4.89
N TYR A 21 13.14 1.03 -4.05
CA TYR A 21 12.12 0.51 -3.15
C TYR A 21 10.86 0.02 -3.86
N LEU A 22 10.61 0.44 -5.10
CA LEU A 22 9.48 -0.04 -5.88
C LEU A 22 9.65 -1.52 -6.28
N PHE A 23 10.90 -1.98 -6.42
CA PHE A 23 11.21 -3.40 -6.65
C PHE A 23 10.99 -4.27 -5.41
N LEU A 24 10.74 -3.66 -4.24
CA LEU A 24 10.40 -4.37 -3.01
C LEU A 24 8.88 -4.37 -2.79
N ASP A 25 8.35 -5.56 -2.51
CA ASP A 25 6.94 -5.73 -2.16
C ASP A 25 6.62 -5.21 -0.76
N ASP A 26 5.33 -5.02 -0.49
CA ASP A 26 4.84 -4.42 0.76
C ASP A 26 5.21 -5.26 2.00
N SER A 27 5.44 -6.56 1.84
CA SER A 27 5.95 -7.44 2.91
C SER A 27 7.32 -7.03 3.47
N HIS A 28 8.11 -6.28 2.70
CA HIS A 28 9.40 -5.78 3.14
C HIS A 28 9.30 -4.56 4.06
N PHE A 29 8.11 -3.94 4.13
CA PHE A 29 7.81 -2.76 4.93
C PHE A 29 6.77 -3.10 6.01
N SER A 30 6.75 -2.32 7.07
CA SER A 30 5.74 -2.40 8.13
C SER A 30 5.54 -1.04 8.76
N GLY A 31 4.52 -0.90 9.60
CA GLY A 31 4.28 0.33 10.37
C GLY A 31 2.82 0.66 10.55
N ILE A 32 2.54 1.87 11.02
CA ILE A 32 1.18 2.34 11.30
C ILE A 32 0.32 2.27 10.03
N ASN A 33 0.90 2.57 8.86
CA ASN A 33 0.20 2.46 7.59
C ASN A 33 -0.30 1.03 7.31
N THR A 34 0.46 0.00 7.71
CA THR A 34 0.00 -1.40 7.55
C THR A 34 -1.16 -1.76 8.49
N LEU A 35 -1.22 -1.14 9.67
CA LEU A 35 -2.34 -1.30 10.59
C LEU A 35 -3.58 -0.58 10.08
N GLU A 36 -3.43 0.63 9.55
CA GLU A 36 -4.52 1.37 8.90
C GLU A 36 -5.12 0.57 7.75
N GLU A 37 -4.29 -0.03 6.89
CA GLU A 37 -4.74 -0.91 5.80
C GLU A 37 -5.49 -2.14 6.31
N MET A 38 -5.02 -2.76 7.40
CA MET A 38 -5.67 -3.91 8.01
C MET A 38 -7.05 -3.55 8.57
N ILE A 39 -7.14 -2.45 9.34
CA ILE A 39 -8.41 -1.95 9.88
C ILE A 39 -9.37 -1.60 8.74
N ARG A 40 -8.88 -0.93 7.69
CA ARG A 40 -9.68 -0.58 6.53
C ARG A 40 -10.24 -1.83 5.84
N THR A 41 -9.41 -2.86 5.68
CA THR A 41 -9.82 -4.16 5.09
C THR A 41 -10.89 -4.84 5.94
N GLU A 42 -10.74 -4.85 7.27
CA GLU A 42 -11.73 -5.43 8.19
C GLU A 42 -13.06 -4.66 8.17
N LEU A 43 -13.01 -3.32 8.12
CA LEU A 43 -14.21 -2.48 8.00
C LEU A 43 -14.95 -2.69 6.67
N ILE A 44 -14.21 -2.96 5.59
CA ILE A 44 -14.77 -3.32 4.28
C ILE A 44 -15.51 -4.65 4.38
N GLN A 45 -14.85 -5.70 4.85
CA GLN A 45 -15.45 -7.04 4.99
C GLN A 45 -16.71 -6.99 5.84
N ARG A 46 -16.66 -6.34 7.00
CA ARG A 46 -17.81 -6.19 7.90
C ARG A 46 -19.02 -5.49 7.25
N LYS A 47 -18.80 -4.60 6.28
CA LYS A 47 -19.90 -3.95 5.54
C LYS A 47 -20.41 -4.80 4.39
N ILE A 48 -19.53 -5.57 3.73
CA ILE A 48 -19.87 -6.38 2.56
C ILE A 48 -20.58 -7.69 2.97
N ASP A 49 -20.10 -8.38 3.99
CA ASP A 49 -20.63 -9.67 4.45
C ASP A 49 -22.16 -9.67 4.66
N PRO A 50 -22.76 -8.72 5.40
CA PRO A 50 -24.21 -8.69 5.60
C PRO A 50 -25.00 -8.33 4.33
N ILE A 51 -24.40 -7.57 3.40
CA ILE A 51 -25.03 -7.24 2.12
C ILE A 51 -25.08 -8.49 1.25
N ILE A 52 -23.98 -9.25 1.19
CA ILE A 52 -23.93 -10.54 0.49
C ILE A 52 -24.92 -11.52 1.11
N GLU A 53 -24.94 -11.69 2.43
CA GLU A 53 -25.88 -12.60 3.09
C GLU A 53 -27.34 -12.25 2.79
N LYS A 54 -27.70 -10.96 2.81
CA LYS A 54 -29.06 -10.50 2.52
C LYS A 54 -29.44 -10.71 1.05
N GLU A 55 -28.56 -10.35 0.12
CA GLU A 55 -28.81 -10.46 -1.32
C GLU A 55 -28.77 -11.92 -1.81
N VAL A 56 -27.96 -12.77 -1.18
CA VAL A 56 -28.03 -14.23 -1.29
C VAL A 56 -29.40 -14.69 -0.79
N ALA A 57 -29.78 -14.40 0.46
CA ALA A 57 -31.06 -14.86 1.00
C ALA A 57 -32.29 -14.45 0.16
N GLU A 58 -32.32 -13.25 -0.40
CA GLU A 58 -33.40 -12.77 -1.28
C GLU A 58 -33.43 -13.48 -2.65
N ASN A 59 -32.30 -13.94 -3.17
CA ASN A 59 -32.21 -14.65 -4.46
C ASN A 59 -32.33 -16.19 -4.32
N PHE A 60 -32.30 -16.76 -3.10
CA PHE A 60 -32.27 -18.21 -2.85
C PHE A 60 -33.62 -18.86 -2.49
N GLU A 61 -34.76 -18.23 -2.79
CA GLU A 61 -36.07 -18.92 -2.67
C GLU A 61 -36.29 -20.04 -3.70
N ASN A 62 -35.38 -20.29 -4.67
CA ASN A 62 -35.52 -21.41 -5.61
C ASN A 62 -34.18 -22.01 -6.06
N SER A 63 -33.94 -23.27 -5.67
CA SER A 63 -33.19 -24.32 -6.39
C SER A 63 -32.07 -24.99 -5.59
N GLU A 64 -32.16 -26.32 -5.43
CA GLU A 64 -31.33 -27.23 -4.63
C GLU A 64 -29.94 -27.58 -5.22
N ASN A 65 -29.50 -26.96 -6.33
CA ASN A 65 -28.21 -27.28 -6.95
C ASN A 65 -27.16 -26.17 -6.72
N GLN A 66 -26.71 -26.03 -5.47
CA GLN A 66 -26.33 -24.72 -4.93
C GLN A 66 -24.84 -24.33 -4.96
N LYS A 67 -23.85 -25.19 -4.67
CA LYS A 67 -22.50 -24.69 -4.31
C LYS A 67 -21.65 -24.02 -5.40
N LYS A 68 -21.69 -24.48 -6.66
CA LYS A 68 -20.84 -23.92 -7.74
C LYS A 68 -21.43 -22.67 -8.41
N GLU A 69 -22.75 -22.52 -8.40
CA GLU A 69 -23.43 -21.30 -8.85
C GLU A 69 -23.37 -20.21 -7.77
N ILE A 70 -23.37 -20.59 -6.48
CA ILE A 70 -23.13 -19.67 -5.34
C ILE A 70 -21.79 -18.95 -5.48
N GLU A 71 -20.69 -19.67 -5.77
CA GLU A 71 -19.35 -19.07 -5.82
C GLU A 71 -19.22 -18.09 -7.00
N LYS A 72 -19.73 -18.46 -8.18
CA LYS A 72 -19.74 -17.59 -9.37
C LYS A 72 -20.68 -16.39 -9.24
N THR A 73 -21.79 -16.55 -8.53
CA THR A 73 -22.77 -15.48 -8.31
C THR A 73 -22.29 -14.54 -7.22
N ALA A 74 -21.69 -15.06 -6.15
CA ALA A 74 -21.00 -14.28 -5.14
C ALA A 74 -19.86 -13.45 -5.74
N GLU A 75 -19.05 -14.02 -6.67
CA GLU A 75 -18.03 -13.28 -7.43
C GLU A 75 -18.61 -12.16 -8.31
N LYS A 76 -19.76 -12.41 -8.97
CA LYS A 76 -20.45 -11.38 -9.77
C LYS A 76 -21.04 -10.28 -8.90
N ILE A 77 -21.59 -10.63 -7.74
CA ILE A 77 -22.21 -9.70 -6.79
C ILE A 77 -21.12 -8.84 -6.14
N THR A 78 -19.99 -9.43 -5.69
CA THR A 78 -18.83 -8.64 -5.22
C THR A 78 -18.36 -7.64 -6.26
N LYS A 79 -18.28 -8.05 -7.53
CA LYS A 79 -17.87 -7.16 -8.63
C LYS A 79 -18.87 -6.05 -8.96
N ASN A 80 -20.17 -6.26 -8.70
CA ASN A 80 -21.20 -5.23 -8.86
C ASN A 80 -21.28 -4.30 -7.64
N LEU A 81 -21.08 -4.82 -6.43
CA LEU A 81 -21.00 -4.05 -5.19
C LEU A 81 -19.73 -3.19 -5.13
N GLU A 82 -18.62 -3.66 -5.72
CA GLU A 82 -17.38 -2.88 -5.93
C GLU A 82 -17.60 -1.57 -6.69
N LYS A 83 -18.65 -1.46 -7.51
CA LYS A 83 -19.01 -0.24 -8.26
C LYS A 83 -19.85 0.76 -7.46
N THR A 84 -20.26 0.42 -6.24
CA THR A 84 -20.87 1.41 -5.36
C THR A 84 -19.78 2.42 -4.99
N GLU A 85 -20.00 3.72 -5.20
CA GLU A 85 -19.01 4.81 -5.01
C GLU A 85 -18.17 4.72 -3.72
N VAL A 86 -18.73 4.09 -2.68
CA VAL A 86 -18.08 3.84 -1.39
C VAL A 86 -16.94 2.82 -1.51
N ILE A 87 -17.05 1.79 -2.35
CA ILE A 87 -16.10 0.68 -2.48
C ILE A 87 -15.01 0.97 -3.53
N GLU A 88 -15.30 1.78 -4.55
CA GLU A 88 -14.27 2.21 -5.52
C GLU A 88 -13.14 3.02 -4.86
N SER A 89 -13.47 3.82 -3.83
CA SER A 89 -12.46 4.49 -3.00
C SER A 89 -11.62 3.52 -2.16
N LEU A 90 -12.11 2.29 -1.95
CA LEU A 90 -11.58 1.30 -1.00
C LEU A 90 -10.73 0.20 -1.66
N THR A 91 -10.94 -0.13 -2.94
CA THR A 91 -10.57 -1.47 -3.43
C THR A 91 -9.24 -1.63 -4.15
N LYS A 92 -8.47 -0.59 -4.51
CA LYS A 92 -7.16 -0.84 -5.16
C LYS A 92 -6.06 0.06 -4.65
N PRO A 93 -5.00 -0.51 -4.02
CA PRO A 93 -3.71 0.15 -4.04
C PRO A 93 -3.26 0.18 -5.50
N SER A 94 -3.41 1.34 -6.14
CA SER A 94 -2.91 1.55 -7.49
C SER A 94 -1.38 1.48 -7.46
N LEU A 95 -0.77 1.21 -8.62
CA LEU A 95 0.70 1.30 -8.75
C LEU A 95 1.21 2.70 -8.34
N PHE A 96 0.38 3.71 -8.51
CA PHE A 96 0.63 5.07 -8.06
C PHE A 96 0.68 5.15 -6.53
N ASP A 97 -0.26 4.54 -5.81
CA ASP A 97 -0.25 4.53 -4.34
C ASP A 97 0.99 3.80 -3.78
N LYS A 98 1.35 2.66 -4.38
CA LYS A 98 2.58 1.94 -4.01
C LYS A 98 3.81 2.83 -4.23
N PHE A 99 3.92 3.45 -5.40
CA PHE A 99 5.02 4.38 -5.70
C PHE A 99 5.08 5.55 -4.73
N PHE A 100 3.95 6.19 -4.42
CA PHE A 100 3.90 7.32 -3.49
C PHE A 100 4.28 6.93 -2.08
N LYS A 101 3.88 5.75 -1.59
CA LYS A 101 4.35 5.20 -0.31
C LYS A 101 5.86 5.00 -0.29
N ARG A 102 6.46 4.47 -1.37
CA ARG A 102 7.92 4.29 -1.49
C ARG A 102 8.66 5.62 -1.61
N LEU A 103 8.11 6.58 -2.36
CA LEU A 103 8.66 7.92 -2.48
C LEU A 103 8.62 8.65 -1.15
N TYR A 104 7.48 8.61 -0.45
CA TYR A 104 7.33 9.16 0.88
C TYR A 104 8.36 8.57 1.86
N PHE A 105 8.47 7.23 1.93
CA PHE A 105 9.47 6.56 2.76
C PHE A 105 10.90 6.99 2.44
N SER A 106 11.25 7.05 1.15
CA SER A 106 12.55 7.52 0.69
C SER A 106 12.79 8.99 1.06
N PHE A 107 11.76 9.84 0.96
CA PHE A 107 11.86 11.27 1.26
C PHE A 107 12.07 11.51 2.76
N VAL A 108 11.30 10.87 3.64
CA VAL A 108 11.43 11.03 5.10
C VAL A 108 12.74 10.44 5.62
N THR A 109 13.25 9.39 4.97
CA THR A 109 14.57 8.81 5.25
C THR A 109 15.69 9.73 4.77
N GLY A 110 15.61 10.21 3.53
CA GLY A 110 16.62 11.08 2.89
C GLY A 110 16.65 12.51 3.44
N THR A 111 15.61 12.93 4.15
CA THR A 111 15.59 14.18 4.93
C THR A 111 15.94 13.94 6.41
N THR A 112 16.22 12.69 6.80
CA THR A 112 16.55 12.29 8.17
C THR A 112 15.46 12.58 9.22
N LEU A 113 14.21 12.80 8.77
CA LEU A 113 13.05 13.01 9.65
C LEU A 113 12.63 11.71 10.33
N GLY A 114 12.46 10.65 9.52
CA GLY A 114 12.19 9.29 10.01
C GLY A 114 10.96 9.16 10.93
N TYR A 115 9.77 9.54 10.47
CA TYR A 115 8.53 9.49 11.28
C TYR A 115 8.20 8.11 11.87
N GLY A 116 8.63 7.02 11.23
CA GLY A 116 8.46 5.65 11.73
C GLY A 116 7.06 5.06 11.49
N ASP A 117 6.19 5.77 10.81
CA ASP A 117 4.89 5.30 10.31
C ASP A 117 5.03 4.24 9.20
N ILE A 118 6.14 4.29 8.46
CA ILE A 118 6.63 3.22 7.58
C ILE A 118 8.09 2.95 7.92
N PHE A 119 8.43 1.69 8.21
CA PHE A 119 9.79 1.25 8.52
C PHE A 119 10.16 -0.05 7.78
N PRO A 120 11.45 -0.29 7.49
CA PRO A 120 11.89 -1.50 6.82
C PRO A 120 11.79 -2.69 7.77
N ASN A 121 11.09 -3.74 7.37
CA ASN A 121 10.90 -4.95 8.16
C ASN A 121 11.96 -6.01 7.83
N SER A 122 12.13 -6.29 6.54
CA SER A 122 13.08 -7.29 6.04
C SER A 122 14.54 -6.84 6.10
N THR A 123 15.47 -7.80 6.19
CA THR A 123 16.92 -7.55 6.19
C THR A 123 17.37 -6.81 4.92
N ILE A 124 16.88 -7.22 3.74
CA ILE A 124 17.25 -6.59 2.46
C ILE A 124 16.81 -5.12 2.43
N CYS A 125 15.57 -4.84 2.85
CA CYS A 125 15.08 -3.47 2.90
C CYS A 125 15.89 -2.63 3.90
N LYS A 126 16.20 -3.19 5.09
CA LYS A 126 17.05 -2.54 6.08
C LYS A 126 18.42 -2.20 5.52
N THR A 127 19.06 -3.11 4.77
CA THR A 127 20.35 -2.86 4.12
C THR A 127 20.27 -1.69 3.14
N ILE A 128 19.25 -1.64 2.28
CA ILE A 128 19.07 -0.54 1.32
C ILE A 128 18.84 0.78 2.05
N THR A 129 18.02 0.79 3.10
CA THR A 129 17.77 1.97 3.94
C THR A 129 19.03 2.47 4.63
N ILE A 130 19.89 1.57 5.14
CA ILE A 130 21.19 1.95 5.72
C ILE A 130 22.08 2.60 4.66
N ILE A 131 22.15 2.03 3.46
CA ILE A 131 22.95 2.60 2.36
C ILE A 131 22.44 4.01 2.03
N GLN A 132 21.12 4.20 1.89
CA GLN A 132 20.52 5.52 1.66
C GLN A 132 20.88 6.52 2.76
N LEU A 133 20.78 6.11 4.03
CA LEU A 133 21.06 6.98 5.17
C LEU A 133 22.53 7.40 5.18
N VAL A 134 23.45 6.46 4.95
CA VAL A 134 24.89 6.74 4.86
C VAL A 134 25.18 7.72 3.72
N THR A 135 24.64 7.50 2.52
CA THR A 135 24.86 8.42 1.38
C THR A 135 24.25 9.80 1.64
N THR A 136 23.09 9.86 2.29
CA THR A 136 22.44 11.11 2.70
C THR A 136 23.33 11.92 3.65
N ILE A 137 23.84 11.28 4.69
CA ILE A 137 24.71 11.93 5.69
C ILE A 137 25.99 12.44 5.01
N LEU A 138 26.59 11.65 4.12
CA LEU A 138 27.76 12.06 3.36
C LEU A 138 27.47 13.30 2.49
N LEU A 139 26.32 13.36 1.81
CA LEU A 139 25.93 14.50 0.96
C LEU A 139 25.58 15.76 1.77
N LEU A 140 25.10 15.61 3.01
CA LEU A 140 24.81 16.74 3.90
C LEU A 140 26.09 17.36 4.46
N ILE A 141 27.08 16.52 4.81
CA ILE A 141 28.34 16.95 5.42
C ILE A 141 29.34 17.46 4.38
N ALA A 142 29.48 16.75 3.25
CA ALA A 142 30.50 17.03 2.22
C ALA A 142 30.21 18.27 1.38
#